data_AF-A0A674PQC4-F1
#
_entry.id   AF-A0A674PQC4-F1
#
_cell.length_a   1.000
_cell.length_b   1.000
_cell.length_c   1.000
_cell.angle_alpha   90.00
_cell.angle_beta   90.00
_cell.angle_gamma   90.00
#
_symmetry.space_group_name_H-M   'P 1'
#
loop_
_entity.id
_entity.type
_entity.pdbx_description
1 polymer ?
#
loop_
_entity_poly.entity_id
_entity_poly.type
_entity_poly.pdbx_seq_one_letter_code
_entity_poly.pdbx_strand_id
1 'polypeptide(L)'
;MATLVLDNGAYTAKIGYSLEKVSVIPNCQFRSKTSRLKTFTANQLDEIKDPSGLFYILPFQKGYLVNWDVQRKVWDHLFGKEMFKMDTNDFFV
;
A
#
# COMPACT_ATOMS: atom_id res chain seq x y z
N MET A 1 -16.44 0.70 19.92
CA MET A 1 -15.77 -0.16 18.92
C MET A 1 -15.06 0.78 17.96
N ALA A 2 -13.76 0.62 17.72
CA ALA A 2 -13.02 1.47 16.79
C ALA A 2 -13.12 0.87 15.38
N THR A 3 -13.65 1.64 14.42
CA THR A 3 -13.76 1.20 13.03
C THR A 3 -12.61 1.79 12.22
N LEU A 4 -11.82 0.93 11.60
CA LEU A 4 -10.85 1.33 10.58
C LEU A 4 -11.55 1.44 9.23
N VAL A 5 -11.47 2.61 8.60
CA VAL A 5 -12.08 2.89 7.32
C VAL A 5 -11.00 2.91 6.24
N LEU A 6 -11.23 2.21 5.13
CA LEU A 6 -10.37 2.21 3.94
C LEU A 6 -11.17 2.63 2.71
N ASP A 7 -10.78 3.75 2.11
CA ASP A 7 -11.17 4.14 0.75
C ASP A 7 -10.05 3.70 -0.21
N ASN A 8 -10.29 2.59 -0.91
CA ASN A 8 -9.30 1.93 -1.76
C ASN A 8 -9.41 2.41 -3.22
N GLY A 9 -8.66 3.45 -3.57
CA GLY A 9 -8.58 3.97 -4.93
C GLY A 9 -7.50 3.31 -5.77
N ALA A 10 -7.56 3.54 -7.08
CA ALA A 10 -6.56 3.03 -8.04
C ALA A 10 -5.18 3.69 -7.89
N TYR A 11 -5.14 4.95 -7.47
CA TYR A 11 -3.90 5.72 -7.28
C TYR A 11 -3.50 5.81 -5.80
N THR A 12 -4.46 6.02 -4.91
CA THR A 12 -4.24 6.14 -3.47
C THR A 12 -5.17 5.25 -2.67
N ALA A 13 -4.68 4.75 -1.55
CA ALA A 13 -5.45 4.17 -0.47
C ALA A 13 -5.52 5.20 0.67
N LYS A 14 -6.74 5.62 1.02
CA LYS A 14 -6.96 6.50 2.18
C LYS A 14 -7.46 5.67 3.34
N ILE A 15 -6.76 5.73 4.47
CA ILE A 15 -6.99 4.83 5.59
C ILE A 15 -6.89 5.57 6.92
N GLY A 16 -7.78 5.26 7.86
CA GLY A 16 -7.78 5.86 9.19
C GLY A 16 -8.92 5.35 10.06
N TYR A 17 -8.77 5.48 11.38
CA TYR A 17 -9.88 5.20 12.30
C TYR A 17 -10.94 6.31 12.20
N SER A 18 -12.21 5.95 12.40
CA SER A 18 -13.38 6.83 12.20
C SER A 18 -13.33 8.24 12.83
N LEU A 19 -12.51 8.45 13.86
CA LEU A 19 -12.36 9.73 14.58
C LEU A 19 -10.93 10.30 14.52
N GLU A 20 -10.06 9.69 13.70
CA GLU A 20 -8.65 10.04 13.61
C GLU A 20 -8.28 10.66 12.26
N LYS A 21 -7.05 11.15 12.16
CA LYS A 21 -6.52 11.69 10.91
C LYS A 21 -6.39 10.58 9.87
N VAL A 22 -6.86 10.86 8.66
CA VAL A 22 -6.73 9.96 7.50
C VAL A 22 -5.32 10.05 6.93
N SER A 23 -4.68 8.90 6.73
CA SER A 23 -3.45 8.74 5.98
C SER A 23 -3.77 8.53 4.49
N VAL A 24 -3.09 9.26 3.62
CA VAL A 24 -3.24 9.14 2.16
C VAL A 24 -1.97 8.51 1.60
N ILE A 25 -2.08 7.28 1.13
CA ILE A 25 -0.93 6.43 0.81
C ILE A 25 -1.00 6.01 -0.67
N PRO A 26 0.12 5.97 -1.42
CA PRO A 26 0.13 5.44 -2.78
C PRO A 26 -0.33 3.98 -2.82
N ASN A 27 -1.28 3.65 -3.70
CA ASN A 27 -1.72 2.27 -3.92
C ASN A 27 -0.86 1.61 -5.02
N CYS A 28 0.42 1.44 -4.73
CA CYS A 28 1.36 0.87 -5.70
C CYS A 28 2.60 0.26 -5.03
N GLN A 29 3.37 -0.47 -5.84
CA GLN A 29 4.74 -0.83 -5.53
C GLN A 29 5.70 -0.08 -6.44
N PHE A 30 6.88 0.22 -5.92
CA PHE A 30 8.00 0.76 -6.69
C PHE A 30 9.10 -0.30 -6.78
N ARG A 31 9.71 -0.43 -7.95
CA ARG A 31 10.86 -1.31 -8.18
C ARG A 31 11.97 -0.58 -8.91
N SER A 32 13.21 -0.95 -8.59
CA SER A 32 14.37 -0.46 -9.31
C SER A 32 14.56 -1.21 -10.62
N LYS A 33 14.94 -0.49 -11.68
CA LYS A 33 15.34 -1.11 -12.96
C LYS A 33 16.70 -1.82 -12.88
N THR A 34 17.61 -1.28 -12.08
CA THR A 34 19.03 -1.73 -12.00
C THR A 34 19.30 -2.66 -10.83
N SER A 35 18.52 -2.58 -9.75
CA SER A 35 18.62 -3.48 -8.59
C SER A 35 17.44 -4.44 -8.56
N ARG A 36 17.70 -5.73 -8.86
CA ARG A 36 16.67 -6.78 -8.89
C ARG A 36 16.03 -7.06 -7.51
N LEU A 37 16.58 -6.51 -6.42
CA LEU A 37 16.26 -6.95 -5.05
C LEU A 37 15.46 -5.95 -4.20
N LYS A 38 15.34 -4.67 -4.59
CA LYS A 38 14.59 -3.69 -3.77
C LYS A 38 13.23 -3.38 -4.39
N THR A 39 12.19 -3.88 -3.72
CA THR A 39 10.80 -3.48 -3.93
C THR A 39 10.38 -2.63 -2.74
N PHE A 40 9.74 -1.51 -3.01
CA PHE A 40 9.18 -0.61 -2.01
C PHE A 40 7.67 -0.59 -2.18
N THR A 41 6.94 -0.57 -1.07
CA THR A 41 5.48 -0.59 -1.08
C THR A 41 4.97 0.72 -0.53
N ALA A 42 3.94 1.28 -1.16
CA ALA A 42 3.19 2.40 -0.59
C ALA A 42 4.09 3.61 -0.24
N ASN A 43 4.14 4.02 1.03
CA ASN A 43 4.90 5.17 1.52
C ASN A 43 6.37 4.88 1.86
N GLN A 44 6.88 3.65 1.62
CA GLN A 44 8.30 3.33 1.79
C GLN A 44 9.21 4.07 0.79
N LEU A 45 8.63 4.76 -0.19
CA LEU A 45 9.36 5.61 -1.14
C LEU A 45 10.06 6.80 -0.43
N ASP A 46 9.50 7.28 0.68
CA ASP A 46 10.04 8.44 1.42
C ASP A 46 11.46 8.19 1.96
N GLU A 47 11.88 6.93 2.06
CA GLU A 47 13.22 6.51 2.50
C GLU A 47 14.28 6.58 1.39
N ILE A 48 13.87 6.90 0.15
CA ILE A 48 14.74 6.81 -1.03
C ILE A 48 15.30 8.18 -1.39
N LYS A 49 16.64 8.30 -1.36
CA LYS A 49 17.35 9.54 -1.74
C LYS A 49 17.24 9.88 -3.23
N ASP A 50 17.19 8.88 -4.11
CA ASP A 50 17.09 9.08 -5.57
C ASP A 50 16.06 8.11 -6.18
N PRO A 51 14.83 8.57 -6.45
CA PRO A 51 13.78 7.76 -7.05
C PRO A 51 13.84 7.69 -8.59
N SER A 52 14.79 8.38 -9.26
CA SER A 52 14.80 8.52 -10.72
C SER A 52 14.91 7.19 -11.49
N GLY A 53 15.54 6.17 -10.87
CA GLY A 53 15.69 4.82 -11.43
C GLY A 53 14.52 3.86 -11.14
N LEU A 54 13.46 4.33 -10.49
CA LEU A 54 12.32 3.50 -10.09
C LEU A 54 11.19 3.55 -11.12
N PHE A 55 10.45 2.45 -11.20
CA PHE A 55 9.16 2.41 -11.88
C PHE A 55 8.10 1.90 -10.92
N TYR A 56 6.86 2.34 -11.12
CA TYR A 56 5.73 1.92 -10.32
C TYR A 56 5.00 0.74 -10.98
N ILE A 57 4.38 -0.08 -10.15
CA ILE A 57 3.50 -1.18 -10.52
C ILE A 57 2.16 -0.91 -9.85
N LEU A 58 1.13 -0.73 -10.68
CA LEU A 58 -0.23 -0.47 -10.20
C LEU A 58 -1.02 -1.78 -10.07
N PRO A 59 -1.83 -1.94 -9.01
CA PRO A 59 -2.80 -3.02 -8.90
C PRO A 59 -3.99 -2.82 -9.84
N PHE A 60 -4.35 -1.56 -10.11
CA PHE A 60 -5.49 -1.19 -10.95
C PHE A 60 -5.08 -0.71 -12.34
N GLN A 61 -5.84 -1.11 -13.35
CA GLN A 61 -5.77 -0.57 -14.70
C GLN A 61 -7.18 -0.27 -15.21
N LYS A 62 -7.39 0.94 -15.74
CA LYS A 62 -8.71 1.41 -16.21
C LYS A 62 -9.85 1.23 -15.19
N GLY A 63 -9.53 1.32 -13.90
CA GLY A 63 -10.49 1.12 -12.80
C GLY A 63 -10.70 -0.33 -12.37
N TYR A 64 -10.12 -1.32 -13.06
CA TYR A 64 -10.23 -2.73 -12.71
C TYR A 64 -9.02 -3.20 -11.92
N LEU A 65 -9.26 -4.00 -10.88
CA LEU A 65 -8.21 -4.68 -10.13
C LEU A 65 -7.68 -5.85 -10.96
N VAL A 66 -6.51 -5.66 -11.57
CA VAL A 66 -5.89 -6.63 -12.49
C VAL A 66 -4.69 -7.35 -11.88
N ASN A 67 -4.06 -6.77 -10.85
CA ASN A 67 -2.89 -7.36 -10.19
C ASN A 67 -3.13 -7.48 -8.67
N TRP A 68 -3.73 -8.60 -8.29
CA TRP A 68 -4.07 -8.94 -6.92
C TRP A 68 -2.85 -9.10 -6.01
N ASP A 69 -1.73 -9.59 -6.53
CA ASP A 69 -0.51 -9.75 -5.74
C ASP A 69 0.08 -8.41 -5.31
N VAL A 70 -0.01 -7.39 -6.17
CA VAL A 70 0.39 -6.03 -5.80
C VAL A 70 -0.56 -5.45 -4.76
N GLN A 71 -1.86 -5.60 -4.97
CA GLN A 71 -2.88 -5.09 -4.04
C GLN A 71 -2.75 -5.70 -2.64
N ARG A 72 -2.61 -7.03 -2.58
CA ARG A 72 -2.41 -7.76 -1.32
C ARG A 72 -1.20 -7.22 -0.55
N LYS A 73 -0.06 -7.06 -1.23
CA LYS A 73 1.15 -6.53 -0.59
C LYS A 73 0.99 -5.09 -0.09
N VAL A 74 0.27 -4.24 -0.84
CA VAL A 74 -0.07 -2.89 -0.34
C VAL A 74 -0.92 -2.99 0.92
N TRP A 75 -1.92 -3.87 0.93
CA TRP A 75 -2.75 -4.09 2.13
C TRP A 75 -1.99 -4.70 3.30
N ASP A 76 -1.08 -5.65 3.07
CA ASP A 76 -0.23 -6.23 4.10
C ASP A 76 0.61 -5.14 4.79
N HIS A 77 1.10 -4.17 4.00
CA HIS A 77 1.81 -3.00 4.53
C HIS A 77 0.89 -2.07 5.34
N LEU A 78 -0.29 -1.74 4.80
CA LEU A 78 -1.25 -0.84 5.44
C LEU A 78 -1.79 -1.43 6.75
N PHE A 79 -2.26 -2.67 6.74
CA PHE A 79 -2.85 -3.30 7.92
C PHE A 79 -1.79 -3.84 8.89
N GLY A 80 -0.58 -4.12 8.39
CA GLY A 80 0.48 -4.72 9.15
C GLY A 80 1.08 -3.82 10.24
N LYS A 81 2.14 -4.35 10.85
CA LYS A 81 2.80 -3.77 12.04
C LYS A 81 3.39 -2.38 11.81
N GLU A 82 3.71 -2.05 10.56
CA GLU A 82 4.34 -0.78 10.19
C GLU A 82 3.37 0.40 10.27
N MET A 83 2.06 0.17 10.09
CA MET A 83 1.05 1.23 10.00
C MET A 83 -0.04 1.06 11.06
N PHE A 84 -1.03 0.18 10.83
CA PHE A 84 -2.22 0.09 11.70
C PHE A 84 -2.19 -1.08 12.70
N LYS A 85 -1.16 -1.93 12.68
CA LYS A 85 -0.89 -2.99 13.67
C LYS A 85 -2.07 -3.95 13.88
N MET A 86 -2.81 -4.26 12.82
CA MET A 86 -3.86 -5.28 12.87
C MET A 86 -3.24 -6.68 12.78
N ASP A 87 -3.78 -7.61 13.56
CA ASP A 87 -3.48 -9.02 13.39
C ASP A 87 -4.27 -9.53 12.18
N THR A 88 -3.56 -9.95 11.13
CA THR A 88 -4.21 -10.39 9.90
C THR A 88 -4.79 -11.81 10.01
N ASN A 89 -4.47 -12.54 11.09
CA ASN A 89 -5.07 -13.85 11.37
C ASN A 89 -6.57 -13.74 11.68
N ASP A 90 -7.06 -12.56 12.08
CA ASP A 90 -8.46 -12.33 12.38
C ASP A 90 -9.36 -12.26 11.13
N PHE A 91 -8.78 -12.19 9.92
CA PHE A 91 -9.56 -12.08 8.67
C PHE A 91 -9.82 -13.43 7.97
N PHE A 92 -9.12 -14.49 8.36
CA PHE A 92 -9.32 -15.84 7.82
C PHE A 92 -9.99 -16.71 8.89
N VAL A 93 -11.33 -16.66 8.91
CA VAL A 93 -12.18 -17.65 9.59
C VAL A 93 -12.57 -18.74 8.60
#